data_AF-A0A1Y2MRR7-F1
#
_entry.id   AF-A0A1Y2MRR7-F1
#
_cell.length_a   1.000
_cell.length_b   1.000
_cell.length_c   1.000
_cell.angle_alpha   90.00
_cell.angle_beta   90.00
_cell.angle_gamma   90.00
#
_symmetry.space_group_name_H-M   'P 1'
#
loop_
_entity.id
_entity.type
_entity.pdbx_description
1 polymer ?
#
loop_
_entity_poly.entity_id
_entity_poly.type
_entity_poly.pdbx_seq_one_letter_code
_entity_poly.pdbx_strand_id
1 'polypeptide(L)'
;MTRRVRDGMVTVAVTAVLTVLLPASTPAGPVSAADPALAAAVHAVAPAPAITHREERIDTPGGPVTTDVVVADLRRSGVQATLLTGATVGERATVAVHADRAGAAAALNGDFFDFARSNVPAGPSVRDGRALTSPVPPGRRLAPAVPGSDPGDVLAVDDGGTPRIDRLVLDASATAADGTTLPIRTLNAYAVPVGGIGLLTPDWNGDRNATLCGSDTDRDAPCAPDRIEVAVRDGAVAEVRPPGTGPVADGEQILVGRDEGAAALRGLAPGDPVEIEHRMTAASGVPPRTAVGGSPVLRDGAPVPGLDAAVREPRSAAGITAEGRLILLTADGRESTSVGITLAETAEQLRRAGAVHGVNLDGGGSSTMVFRGQVVNAPSEDAHRAVPNAFGILAP
;
A
#
# COMPACT_ATOMS: atom_id res chain seq x y z
N MET A 1 -42.65 -60.38 9.61
CA MET A 1 -42.39 -61.74 10.15
C MET A 1 -40.91 -62.01 9.96
N THR A 2 -40.08 -62.39 10.92
CA THR A 2 -40.28 -62.93 12.27
C THR A 2 -38.94 -62.86 13.02
N ARG A 3 -39.02 -62.40 14.28
CA ARG A 3 -38.26 -62.78 15.49
C ARG A 3 -37.05 -63.76 15.36
N ARG A 4 -35.90 -63.45 15.98
CA ARG A 4 -35.51 -63.69 17.42
C ARG A 4 -35.14 -65.19 17.61
N VAL A 5 -34.00 -65.63 18.15
CA VAL A 5 -33.56 -65.66 19.56
C VAL A 5 -32.19 -66.41 19.64
N ARG A 6 -31.39 -66.01 20.67
CA ARG A 6 -30.38 -66.69 21.54
C ARG A 6 -30.11 -68.21 21.38
N ASP A 7 -28.97 -68.80 21.79
CA ASP A 7 -28.26 -68.87 23.09
C ASP A 7 -26.77 -69.27 22.80
N GLY A 8 -25.72 -69.15 23.64
CA GLY A 8 -25.57 -69.09 25.10
C GLY A 8 -24.69 -70.28 25.58
N MET A 9 -23.45 -70.03 26.06
CA MET A 9 -22.62 -70.82 27.01
C MET A 9 -21.23 -70.14 27.13
N VAL A 10 -20.76 -69.57 28.27
CA VAL A 10 -20.45 -70.10 29.63
C VAL A 10 -19.30 -71.13 29.53
N THR A 11 -18.08 -71.06 30.10
CA THR A 11 -17.43 -70.53 31.34
C THR A 11 -15.89 -70.62 31.07
N VAL A 12 -14.90 -69.98 31.70
CA VAL A 12 -14.40 -70.07 33.09
C VAL A 12 -13.35 -68.95 33.27
N ALA A 13 -13.49 -68.15 34.32
CA ALA A 13 -12.48 -67.21 34.77
C ALA A 13 -11.50 -67.92 35.72
N VAL A 14 -10.19 -67.80 35.46
CA VAL A 14 -9.14 -68.19 36.41
C VAL A 14 -8.63 -66.92 37.08
N THR A 15 -8.85 -66.85 38.39
CA THR A 15 -8.44 -65.76 39.27
C THR A 15 -6.97 -65.95 39.66
N ALA A 16 -6.08 -65.05 39.22
CA ALA A 16 -4.72 -64.96 39.74
C ALA A 16 -4.69 -63.87 40.83
N VAL A 17 -4.55 -64.30 42.08
CA VAL A 17 -4.33 -63.42 43.23
C VAL A 17 -2.86 -63.00 43.23
N LEU A 18 -2.59 -61.73 42.93
CA LEU A 18 -1.28 -61.12 43.13
C LEU A 18 -1.35 -60.20 44.36
N THR A 19 -0.95 -60.73 45.51
CA THR A 19 -0.69 -59.96 46.73
C THR A 19 0.57 -59.11 46.53
N VAL A 20 0.39 -57.82 46.26
CA VAL A 20 1.46 -56.82 46.35
C VAL A 20 1.37 -56.18 47.73
N LEU A 21 2.44 -56.34 48.52
CA LEU A 21 2.60 -55.69 49.82
C LEU A 21 2.56 -54.16 49.66
N LEU A 22 1.66 -53.51 50.40
CA LEU A 22 1.68 -52.06 50.63
C LEU A 22 2.85 -51.73 51.57
N PRO A 23 3.77 -50.81 51.22
CA PRO A 23 4.68 -50.25 52.22
C PRO A 23 3.88 -49.38 53.19
N ALA A 24 4.21 -49.50 54.47
CA ALA A 24 3.61 -48.75 55.56
C ALA A 24 3.68 -47.23 55.32
N SER A 25 2.56 -46.56 55.56
CA SER A 25 2.42 -45.11 55.56
C SER A 25 3.30 -44.47 56.63
N THR A 26 4.32 -43.72 56.21
CA THR A 26 5.01 -42.75 57.07
C THR A 26 4.09 -41.56 57.34
N PRO A 27 4.08 -40.98 58.55
CA PRO A 27 3.27 -39.80 58.83
C PRO A 27 3.75 -38.63 57.97
N ALA A 28 2.79 -37.91 57.37
CA ALA A 28 3.04 -36.69 56.62
C ALA A 28 3.78 -35.68 57.53
N GLY A 29 5.04 -35.40 57.20
CA GLY A 29 5.72 -34.21 57.68
C GLY A 29 5.00 -32.97 57.16
N PRO A 30 5.12 -31.82 57.85
CA PRO A 30 4.48 -30.59 57.40
C PRO A 30 4.95 -30.30 55.97
N VAL A 31 3.99 -30.13 55.07
CA VAL A 31 4.21 -29.68 53.70
C VAL A 31 4.96 -28.35 53.80
N SER A 32 6.26 -28.38 53.53
CA SER A 32 7.05 -27.16 53.37
C SER A 32 6.32 -26.32 52.33
N ALA A 33 5.96 -25.10 52.70
CA ALA A 33 5.42 -24.12 51.78
C ALA A 33 6.26 -24.15 50.50
N ALA A 34 5.60 -24.33 49.36
CA ALA A 34 6.24 -24.23 48.07
C ALA A 34 7.05 -22.92 48.06
N ASP A 35 8.34 -23.04 47.76
CA ASP A 35 9.25 -21.91 47.67
C ASP A 35 8.60 -20.84 46.78
N PRO A 36 8.30 -19.62 47.28
CA PRO A 36 7.64 -18.60 46.48
C PRO A 36 8.46 -18.20 45.24
N ALA A 37 9.75 -18.54 45.21
CA ALA A 37 10.61 -18.41 44.04
C ALA A 37 10.25 -19.41 42.90
N LEU A 38 9.72 -20.60 43.21
CA LEU A 38 9.38 -21.62 42.21
C LEU A 38 7.98 -21.40 41.61
N ALA A 39 7.07 -20.74 42.34
CA ALA A 39 5.78 -20.28 41.82
C ALA A 39 5.90 -19.02 40.94
N ALA A 40 7.01 -18.27 41.06
CA ALA A 40 7.31 -17.10 40.24
C ALA A 40 7.94 -17.44 38.87
N ALA A 41 8.22 -18.72 38.60
CA ALA A 41 8.79 -19.20 37.34
C ALA A 41 7.73 -19.72 36.37
N VAL A 42 6.52 -19.17 36.38
CA VAL A 42 5.65 -19.25 35.20
C VAL A 42 6.33 -18.37 34.16
N HIS A 43 7.00 -18.97 33.18
CA HIS A 43 7.67 -18.25 32.11
C HIS A 43 6.70 -17.21 31.55
N ALA A 44 6.98 -15.94 31.82
CA ALA A 44 6.35 -14.85 31.11
C ALA A 44 6.78 -15.01 29.66
N VAL A 45 5.94 -15.66 28.85
CA VAL A 45 6.13 -15.72 27.41
C VAL A 45 6.22 -14.26 26.96
N ALA A 46 7.40 -13.86 26.48
CA ALA A 46 7.60 -12.50 26.01
C ALA A 46 6.47 -12.17 25.02
N PRO A 47 5.84 -10.99 25.12
CA PRO A 47 4.76 -10.63 24.22
C PRO A 47 5.25 -10.75 22.78
N ALA A 48 4.42 -11.33 21.90
CA ALA A 48 4.77 -11.48 20.51
C ALA A 48 5.25 -10.13 19.93
N PRO A 49 6.34 -10.12 19.15
CA PRO A 49 6.89 -8.89 18.59
C PRO A 49 5.84 -8.17 17.74
N ALA A 50 5.82 -6.84 17.82
CA ALA A 50 4.86 -6.03 17.08
C ALA A 50 5.10 -6.03 15.57
N ILE A 51 6.34 -6.30 15.15
CA ILE A 51 6.75 -6.43 13.75
C ILE A 51 7.64 -7.67 13.63
N THR A 52 7.29 -8.56 12.71
CA THR A 52 8.08 -9.76 12.36
C THR A 52 8.43 -9.74 10.89
N HIS A 53 9.58 -10.31 10.55
CA HIS A 53 10.00 -10.62 9.19
C HIS A 53 10.25 -12.13 9.07
N ARG A 54 9.95 -12.70 7.91
CA ARG A 54 10.39 -14.03 7.51
C ARG A 54 10.67 -14.04 6.02
N GLU A 55 11.69 -14.80 5.63
CA GLU A 55 11.95 -15.20 4.26
C GLU A 55 11.38 -16.61 4.06
N GLU A 56 10.80 -16.87 2.89
CA GLU A 56 10.29 -18.18 2.50
C GLU A 56 10.67 -18.47 1.05
N ARG A 57 11.26 -19.65 0.83
CA ARG A 57 11.48 -20.21 -0.51
C ARG A 57 10.36 -21.17 -0.84
N ILE A 58 9.66 -20.90 -1.93
CA ILE A 58 8.54 -21.70 -2.41
C ILE A 58 8.85 -22.28 -3.79
N ASP A 59 8.46 -23.53 -4.01
CA ASP A 59 8.47 -24.13 -5.34
C ASP A 59 7.12 -23.92 -5.99
N THR A 60 7.10 -23.20 -7.11
CA THR A 60 5.91 -22.98 -7.93
C THR A 60 6.00 -23.83 -9.20
N PRO A 61 4.89 -24.08 -9.91
CA PRO A 61 4.93 -24.73 -11.22
C PRO A 61 5.85 -24.02 -12.23
N GLY A 62 6.07 -22.70 -12.08
CA GLY A 62 6.95 -21.91 -12.93
C GLY A 62 8.42 -21.91 -12.53
N GLY A 63 8.78 -22.48 -11.38
CA GLY A 63 10.13 -22.48 -10.82
C GLY A 63 10.18 -22.04 -9.35
N PRO A 64 11.38 -22.03 -8.74
CA PRO A 64 11.55 -21.57 -7.37
C PRO A 64 11.33 -20.06 -7.26
N VAL A 65 10.79 -19.62 -6.13
CA VAL A 65 10.59 -18.21 -5.80
C VAL A 65 11.02 -17.98 -4.35
N THR A 66 11.74 -16.89 -4.09
CA THR A 66 11.97 -16.38 -2.73
C THR A 66 10.98 -15.24 -2.46
N THR A 67 10.36 -15.27 -1.29
CA THR A 67 9.44 -14.23 -0.81
C THR A 67 9.84 -13.74 0.57
N ASP A 68 9.70 -12.45 0.82
CA ASP A 68 9.84 -11.87 2.15
C ASP A 68 8.50 -11.36 2.62
N VAL A 69 8.19 -11.62 3.89
CA VAL A 69 6.94 -11.21 4.51
C VAL A 69 7.21 -10.49 5.82
N VAL A 70 6.84 -9.20 5.86
CA VAL A 70 6.74 -8.44 7.10
C VAL A 70 5.29 -8.43 7.57
N VAL A 71 5.07 -8.71 8.85
CA VAL A 71 3.76 -8.60 9.50
C VAL A 71 3.87 -7.60 10.63
N ALA A 72 2.94 -6.63 10.69
CA ALA A 72 2.91 -5.59 11.71
C ALA A 72 1.52 -5.44 12.35
N ASP A 73 1.50 -5.31 13.68
CA ASP A 73 0.31 -4.95 14.46
C ASP A 73 0.35 -3.45 14.77
N LEU A 74 -0.30 -2.67 13.89
CA LEU A 74 -0.34 -1.20 13.97
C LEU A 74 -1.13 -0.66 15.18
N ARG A 75 -1.83 -1.53 15.93
CA ARG A 75 -2.51 -1.16 17.18
C ARG A 75 -1.56 -1.18 18.38
N ARG A 76 -0.35 -1.70 18.22
CA ARG A 76 0.67 -1.67 19.29
C ARG A 76 1.16 -0.24 19.47
N SER A 77 1.25 0.19 20.72
CA SER A 77 1.77 1.51 21.07
C SER A 77 3.13 1.77 20.42
N GLY A 78 3.24 2.88 19.71
CA GLY A 78 4.46 3.32 19.03
C GLY A 78 4.70 2.72 17.64
N VAL A 79 3.85 1.79 17.17
CA VAL A 79 3.91 1.27 15.80
C VAL A 79 2.96 2.07 14.91
N GLN A 80 3.47 2.64 13.82
CA GLN A 80 2.67 3.50 12.94
C GLN A 80 3.03 3.28 11.48
N ALA A 81 2.02 3.26 10.60
CA ALA A 81 2.23 3.30 9.16
C ALA A 81 2.40 4.74 8.67
N THR A 82 3.33 4.96 7.74
CA THR A 82 3.57 6.26 7.11
C THR A 82 3.89 6.09 5.63
N LEU A 83 3.60 7.11 4.82
CA LEU A 83 4.07 7.19 3.45
C LEU A 83 5.44 7.85 3.45
N LEU A 84 6.44 7.14 2.95
CA LEU A 84 7.80 7.64 2.79
C LEU A 84 7.92 8.27 1.41
N THR A 85 8.31 9.55 1.36
CA THR A 85 8.53 10.29 0.11
C THR A 85 9.71 11.23 0.26
N GLY A 86 10.18 11.79 -0.85
CA GLY A 86 11.08 12.95 -0.83
C GLY A 86 10.36 14.25 -0.44
N ALA A 87 11.02 15.37 -0.69
CA ALA A 87 10.47 16.71 -0.47
C ALA A 87 9.30 17.01 -1.43
N THR A 88 9.35 16.44 -2.64
CA THR A 88 8.33 16.64 -3.70
C THR A 88 7.84 15.29 -4.22
N VAL A 89 6.66 15.26 -4.85
CA VAL A 89 6.01 14.00 -5.27
C VAL A 89 6.77 13.23 -6.35
N GLY A 90 7.67 13.88 -7.08
CA GLY A 90 8.52 13.25 -8.11
C GLY A 90 9.95 12.96 -7.67
N GLU A 91 10.35 13.37 -6.45
CA GLU A 91 11.70 13.09 -5.95
C GLU A 91 11.85 11.60 -5.65
N ARG A 92 12.83 10.96 -6.30
CA ARG A 92 13.10 9.54 -6.11
C ARG A 92 14.32 9.30 -5.22
N ALA A 93 14.22 8.27 -4.39
CA ALA A 93 15.34 7.68 -3.67
C ALA A 93 15.13 6.16 -3.58
N THR A 94 16.15 5.39 -3.23
CA THR A 94 15.96 3.95 -2.97
C THR A 94 15.08 3.77 -1.73
N VAL A 95 14.40 2.62 -1.62
CA VAL A 95 13.58 2.32 -0.43
C VAL A 95 14.41 2.38 0.85
N ALA A 96 15.69 1.96 0.81
CA ALA A 96 16.62 2.06 1.92
C ALA A 96 16.86 3.52 2.36
N VAL A 97 17.06 4.44 1.41
CA VAL A 97 17.24 5.87 1.73
C VAL A 97 15.96 6.48 2.28
N HIS A 98 14.80 6.14 1.72
CA HIS A 98 13.50 6.58 2.26
C HIS A 98 13.27 6.08 3.68
N ALA A 99 13.57 4.80 3.95
CA ALA A 99 13.44 4.18 5.26
C ALA A 99 14.39 4.81 6.28
N ASP A 100 15.65 5.03 5.92
CA ASP A 100 16.67 5.65 6.78
C ASP A 100 16.29 7.08 7.18
N ARG A 101 15.89 7.92 6.20
CA ARG A 101 15.44 9.31 6.46
C ARG A 101 14.30 9.40 7.47
N ALA A 102 13.42 8.40 7.51
CA ALA A 102 12.26 8.36 8.39
C ALA A 102 12.46 7.54 9.67
N GLY A 103 13.60 6.83 9.82
CA GLY A 103 13.79 5.88 10.91
C GLY A 103 12.80 4.70 10.87
N ALA A 104 12.44 4.23 9.67
CA ALA A 104 11.46 3.16 9.52
C ALA A 104 12.01 1.80 9.95
N ALA A 105 11.26 1.08 10.78
CA ALA A 105 11.58 -0.27 11.20
C ALA A 105 11.36 -1.29 10.06
N ALA A 106 10.43 -1.00 9.16
CA ALA A 106 10.24 -1.71 7.90
C ALA A 106 9.75 -0.77 6.80
N ALA A 107 10.06 -1.07 5.54
CA ALA A 107 9.53 -0.34 4.39
C ALA A 107 9.40 -1.26 3.17
N LEU A 108 8.42 -0.97 2.32
CA LEU A 108 8.21 -1.61 1.02
C LEU A 108 8.04 -0.51 -0.03
N ASN A 109 8.55 -0.68 -1.26
CA ASN A 109 8.24 0.27 -2.33
C ASN A 109 6.72 0.44 -2.53
N GLY A 110 6.32 1.63 -2.98
CA GLY A 110 4.92 2.02 -3.04
C GLY A 110 4.30 1.86 -4.43
N ASP A 111 3.68 2.94 -4.87
CA ASP A 111 2.80 3.01 -6.03
C ASP A 111 3.56 2.93 -7.36
N PHE A 112 2.83 2.60 -8.42
CA PHE A 112 3.29 2.79 -9.79
C PHE A 112 3.51 4.28 -10.05
N PHE A 113 4.42 4.60 -10.97
CA PHE A 113 4.78 5.98 -11.25
C PHE A 113 5.24 6.18 -12.70
N ASP A 114 5.26 7.44 -13.15
CA ASP A 114 5.68 7.82 -14.49
C ASP A 114 7.21 7.79 -14.64
N PHE A 115 7.75 6.56 -14.60
CA PHE A 115 9.17 6.27 -14.63
C PHE A 115 9.88 6.89 -15.83
N ALA A 116 11.07 7.45 -15.58
CA ALA A 116 11.93 8.12 -16.56
C ALA A 116 11.35 9.40 -17.18
N ARG A 117 10.23 9.92 -16.62
CA ARG A 117 9.65 11.22 -16.98
C ARG A 117 9.45 12.07 -15.73
N SER A 118 8.21 12.34 -15.33
CA SER A 118 7.91 13.13 -14.14
C SER A 118 8.27 12.41 -12.84
N ASN A 119 8.32 11.07 -12.88
CA ASN A 119 8.51 10.18 -11.73
C ASN A 119 7.40 10.24 -10.67
N VAL A 120 6.30 10.94 -10.94
CA VAL A 120 5.21 11.13 -9.97
C VAL A 120 4.36 9.86 -9.87
N PRO A 121 3.88 9.48 -8.66
CA PRO A 121 2.93 8.40 -8.46
C PRO A 121 1.67 8.52 -9.34
N ALA A 122 1.14 7.37 -9.78
CA ALA A 122 -0.03 7.30 -10.65
C ALA A 122 -1.36 7.32 -9.88
N GLY A 123 -1.35 6.88 -8.62
CA GLY A 123 -2.50 6.81 -7.75
C GLY A 123 -2.47 7.86 -6.64
N PRO A 124 -3.47 7.79 -5.73
CA PRO A 124 -3.51 8.66 -4.58
C PRO A 124 -2.34 8.41 -3.63
N SER A 125 -1.76 9.49 -3.12
CA SER A 125 -0.78 9.46 -2.04
C SER A 125 -1.26 10.35 -0.91
N VAL A 126 -1.30 9.82 0.32
CA VAL A 126 -1.64 10.58 1.53
C VAL A 126 -0.55 10.35 2.58
N ARG A 127 -0.03 11.43 3.15
CA ARG A 127 0.97 11.41 4.23
C ARG A 127 0.52 12.33 5.36
N ASP A 128 0.43 11.81 6.57
CA ASP A 128 -0.02 12.55 7.76
C ASP A 128 -1.37 13.27 7.55
N GLY A 129 -2.30 12.61 6.87
CA GLY A 129 -3.63 13.14 6.53
C GLY A 129 -3.65 14.15 5.38
N ARG A 130 -2.48 14.55 4.86
CA ARG A 130 -2.35 15.47 3.74
C ARG A 130 -2.32 14.73 2.41
N ALA A 131 -3.26 15.06 1.52
CA ALA A 131 -3.25 14.55 0.15
C ALA A 131 -2.07 15.15 -0.62
N LEU A 132 -1.28 14.29 -1.25
CA LEU A 132 -0.10 14.67 -2.04
C LEU A 132 -0.37 14.52 -3.54
N THR A 133 -1.01 13.43 -3.97
CA THR A 133 -1.34 13.18 -5.39
C THR A 133 -2.75 12.63 -5.51
N SER A 134 -3.40 12.87 -6.65
CA SER A 134 -4.63 12.19 -7.07
C SER A 134 -4.34 11.07 -8.09
N PRO A 135 -5.33 10.22 -8.39
CA PRO A 135 -5.21 9.31 -9.53
C PRO A 135 -5.02 10.05 -10.86
N VAL A 136 -4.29 9.42 -11.77
CA VAL A 136 -4.27 9.75 -13.20
C VAL A 136 -5.45 9.07 -13.93
N PRO A 137 -5.78 9.49 -15.17
CA PRO A 137 -6.71 8.75 -16.02
C PRO A 137 -6.37 7.25 -16.09
N PRO A 138 -7.36 6.33 -16.14
CA PRO A 138 -7.10 4.89 -16.15
C PRO A 138 -6.10 4.44 -17.22
N GLY A 139 -6.20 4.97 -18.45
CA GLY A 139 -5.28 4.65 -19.54
C GLY A 139 -3.88 5.26 -19.40
N ARG A 140 -3.66 6.12 -18.40
CA ARG A 140 -2.37 6.73 -18.05
C ARG A 140 -1.71 6.10 -16.85
N ARG A 141 -2.34 5.14 -16.19
CA ARG A 141 -1.75 4.33 -15.13
C ARG A 141 -0.97 3.17 -15.75
N LEU A 142 0.36 3.22 -15.68
CA LEU A 142 1.25 2.18 -16.24
C LEU A 142 1.40 1.00 -15.27
N ALA A 143 0.28 0.37 -14.93
CA ALA A 143 0.20 -0.78 -14.02
C ALA A 143 -0.39 -1.99 -14.75
N PRO A 144 -0.09 -3.23 -14.32
CA PRO A 144 -0.80 -4.41 -14.77
C PRO A 144 -2.31 -4.27 -14.55
N ALA A 145 -3.10 -4.70 -15.55
CA ALA A 145 -4.54 -4.69 -15.43
C ALA A 145 -5.02 -5.68 -14.36
N VAL A 146 -5.85 -5.20 -13.45
CA VAL A 146 -6.53 -6.01 -12.42
C VAL A 146 -8.02 -5.84 -12.59
N PRO A 147 -8.79 -6.92 -12.84
CA PRO A 147 -10.23 -6.83 -13.05
C PRO A 147 -10.95 -6.12 -11.90
N GLY A 148 -11.76 -5.10 -12.24
CA GLY A 148 -12.53 -4.34 -11.27
C GLY A 148 -11.72 -3.38 -10.40
N SER A 149 -10.43 -3.16 -10.69
CA SER A 149 -9.63 -2.13 -10.03
C SER A 149 -9.88 -0.75 -10.63
N ASP A 150 -9.86 0.26 -9.76
CA ASP A 150 -9.95 1.68 -10.08
C ASP A 150 -8.60 2.36 -9.82
N PRO A 151 -8.18 3.39 -10.59
CA PRO A 151 -6.97 4.16 -10.31
C PRO A 151 -6.94 4.81 -8.92
N GLY A 152 -8.11 5.05 -8.31
CA GLY A 152 -8.26 5.55 -6.95
C GLY A 152 -8.13 4.50 -5.85
N ASP A 153 -7.99 3.22 -6.18
CA ASP A 153 -7.82 2.17 -5.17
C ASP A 153 -6.48 2.32 -4.42
N VAL A 154 -6.51 2.17 -3.10
CA VAL A 154 -5.37 2.36 -2.20
C VAL A 154 -5.29 1.28 -1.13
N LEU A 155 -4.07 1.04 -0.63
CA LEU A 155 -3.89 0.63 0.76
C LEU A 155 -3.90 1.90 1.62
N ALA A 156 -4.82 1.98 2.58
CA ALA A 156 -4.97 3.10 3.49
C ALA A 156 -4.86 2.66 4.95
N VAL A 157 -4.38 3.55 5.81
CA VAL A 157 -4.37 3.41 7.27
C VAL A 157 -4.90 4.70 7.87
N ASP A 158 -5.87 4.58 8.78
CA ASP A 158 -6.44 5.73 9.50
C ASP A 158 -5.60 6.16 10.72
N ASP A 159 -6.02 7.23 11.40
CA ASP A 159 -5.35 7.72 12.61
C ASP A 159 -5.35 6.71 13.77
N GLY A 160 -6.27 5.75 13.77
CA GLY A 160 -6.33 4.67 14.76
C GLY A 160 -5.40 3.50 14.45
N GLY A 161 -4.65 3.55 13.34
CA GLY A 161 -3.79 2.44 12.91
C GLY A 161 -4.55 1.29 12.28
N THR A 162 -5.78 1.50 11.80
CA THR A 162 -6.56 0.44 11.14
C THR A 162 -6.27 0.43 9.63
N PRO A 163 -5.65 -0.63 9.09
CA PRO A 163 -5.45 -0.73 7.65
C PRO A 163 -6.74 -1.14 6.93
N ARG A 164 -6.90 -0.66 5.69
CA ARG A 164 -8.04 -0.94 4.79
C ARG A 164 -7.60 -0.90 3.33
N ILE A 165 -8.27 -1.69 2.50
CA ILE A 165 -8.27 -1.45 1.05
C ILE A 165 -9.47 -0.55 0.76
N ASP A 166 -9.22 0.63 0.23
CA ASP A 166 -10.23 1.68 0.04
C ASP A 166 -10.09 2.32 -1.34
N ARG A 167 -10.95 3.28 -1.66
CA ARG A 167 -10.86 4.11 -2.85
C ARG A 167 -10.91 5.58 -2.47
N LEU A 168 -9.93 6.35 -2.94
CA LEU A 168 -9.91 7.80 -2.76
C LEU A 168 -10.33 8.50 -4.05
N VAL A 169 -11.23 9.46 -3.91
CA VAL A 169 -11.71 10.32 -4.99
C VAL A 169 -11.34 11.76 -4.65
N LEU A 170 -10.77 12.46 -5.63
CA LEU A 170 -10.52 13.89 -5.51
C LEU A 170 -11.84 14.65 -5.65
N ASP A 171 -12.18 15.41 -4.62
CA ASP A 171 -13.21 16.45 -4.68
C ASP A 171 -12.50 17.80 -4.66
N ALA A 172 -12.46 18.48 -5.81
CA ALA A 172 -11.71 19.71 -5.96
C ALA A 172 -12.33 20.66 -6.99
N SER A 173 -12.28 21.95 -6.69
CA SER A 173 -12.74 23.00 -7.60
C SER A 173 -12.03 24.33 -7.34
N ALA A 174 -12.03 25.19 -8.36
CA ALA A 174 -11.68 26.59 -8.24
C ALA A 174 -12.94 27.43 -8.48
N THR A 175 -13.32 28.29 -7.55
CA THR A 175 -14.50 29.16 -7.64
C THR A 175 -14.05 30.60 -7.89
N ALA A 176 -14.48 31.17 -9.02
CA ALA A 176 -14.22 32.55 -9.38
C ALA A 176 -15.18 33.50 -8.65
N ALA A 177 -14.84 34.80 -8.62
CA ALA A 177 -15.62 35.83 -7.93
C ALA A 177 -17.08 35.99 -8.41
N ASP A 178 -17.36 35.63 -9.67
CA ASP A 178 -18.71 35.64 -10.23
C ASP A 178 -19.55 34.41 -9.86
N GLY A 179 -18.99 33.49 -9.06
CA GLY A 179 -19.60 32.23 -8.65
C GLY A 179 -19.40 31.09 -9.63
N THR A 180 -18.66 31.29 -10.73
CA THR A 180 -18.32 30.20 -11.66
C THR A 180 -17.40 29.19 -10.98
N THR A 181 -17.84 27.94 -10.92
CA THR A 181 -17.05 26.82 -10.37
C THR A 181 -16.39 26.03 -11.50
N LEU A 182 -15.06 25.94 -11.44
CA LEU A 182 -14.22 25.19 -12.37
C LEU A 182 -13.81 23.86 -11.72
N PRO A 183 -14.22 22.70 -12.27
CA PRO A 183 -13.88 21.41 -11.69
C PRO A 183 -12.40 21.08 -11.89
N ILE A 184 -11.70 20.80 -10.78
CA ILE A 184 -10.31 20.33 -10.80
C ILE A 184 -10.33 18.80 -10.83
N ARG A 185 -9.65 18.22 -11.81
CA ARG A 185 -9.68 16.78 -12.09
C ARG A 185 -8.51 16.02 -11.50
N THR A 186 -7.41 16.71 -11.23
CA THR A 186 -6.21 16.10 -10.65
C THR A 186 -5.51 17.01 -9.64
N LEU A 187 -4.79 16.40 -8.70
CA LEU A 187 -3.90 17.04 -7.74
C LEU A 187 -2.49 16.46 -7.94
N ASN A 188 -1.51 17.31 -8.26
CA ASN A 188 -0.11 16.96 -8.49
C ASN A 188 0.06 15.67 -9.33
N ALA A 189 -0.72 15.53 -10.40
CA ALA A 189 -0.70 14.33 -11.23
C ALA A 189 0.01 14.61 -12.57
N TYR A 190 0.73 13.63 -13.09
CA TYR A 190 1.50 13.77 -14.33
C TYR A 190 0.65 13.71 -15.61
N ALA A 191 -0.65 13.49 -15.50
CA ALA A 191 -1.56 13.45 -16.64
C ALA A 191 -2.89 14.10 -16.25
N VAL A 192 -3.11 15.32 -16.74
CA VAL A 192 -4.42 15.97 -16.70
C VAL A 192 -5.30 15.35 -17.79
N PRO A 193 -6.53 14.90 -17.46
CA PRO A 193 -7.44 14.35 -18.46
C PRO A 193 -7.69 15.32 -19.61
N VAL A 194 -7.99 14.80 -20.81
CA VAL A 194 -8.40 15.62 -21.97
C VAL A 194 -9.58 16.52 -21.59
N GLY A 195 -9.50 17.81 -21.92
CA GLY A 195 -10.50 18.82 -21.51
C GLY A 195 -10.47 19.20 -20.02
N GLY A 196 -9.52 18.70 -19.24
CA GLY A 196 -9.45 18.88 -17.80
C GLY A 196 -8.63 20.07 -17.32
N ILE A 197 -8.80 20.36 -16.03
CA ILE A 197 -7.95 21.24 -15.23
C ILE A 197 -7.27 20.38 -14.16
N GLY A 198 -5.96 20.55 -13.98
CA GLY A 198 -5.19 19.98 -12.88
C GLY A 198 -4.74 21.06 -11.91
N LEU A 199 -4.57 20.68 -10.65
CA LEU A 199 -4.00 21.52 -9.60
C LEU A 199 -2.58 21.04 -9.28
N LEU A 200 -1.61 21.95 -9.39
CA LEU A 200 -0.24 21.75 -8.93
C LEU A 200 0.03 22.64 -7.72
N THR A 201 0.64 22.06 -6.70
CA THR A 201 0.96 22.69 -5.41
C THR A 201 2.48 22.71 -5.22
N PRO A 202 3.02 23.29 -4.13
CA PRO A 202 4.47 23.29 -3.86
C PRO A 202 5.11 21.89 -3.76
N ASP A 203 4.32 20.83 -3.58
CA ASP A 203 4.84 19.45 -3.66
C ASP A 203 5.24 19.04 -5.09
N TRP A 204 4.95 19.85 -6.12
CA TRP A 204 5.29 19.60 -7.51
C TRP A 204 6.63 20.23 -7.91
N ASN A 205 7.57 19.40 -8.38
CA ASN A 205 8.86 19.83 -8.92
C ASN A 205 9.20 19.08 -10.21
N GLY A 206 8.38 19.29 -11.24
CA GLY A 206 8.57 18.70 -12.56
C GLY A 206 8.04 19.60 -13.67
N ASP A 207 8.18 19.14 -14.92
CA ASP A 207 7.69 19.87 -16.08
C ASP A 207 6.15 19.96 -16.06
N ARG A 208 5.63 21.17 -15.82
CA ARG A 208 4.17 21.42 -15.74
C ARG A 208 3.52 21.31 -17.11
N ASN A 209 4.21 21.71 -18.18
CA ASN A 209 3.73 21.53 -19.55
C ASN A 209 3.56 20.05 -19.90
N ALA A 210 4.45 19.18 -19.43
CA ALA A 210 4.35 17.74 -19.67
C ALA A 210 3.07 17.10 -19.12
N THR A 211 2.46 17.69 -18.07
CA THR A 211 1.19 17.21 -17.50
C THR A 211 0.00 17.34 -18.45
N LEU A 212 0.14 18.22 -19.46
CA LEU A 212 -0.87 18.53 -20.48
C LEU A 212 -0.58 17.81 -21.80
N CYS A 213 0.31 16.81 -21.79
CA CYS A 213 0.70 16.04 -22.96
C CYS A 213 0.15 14.61 -23.01
N GLY A 214 -0.09 14.15 -24.23
CA GLY A 214 -0.74 12.88 -24.55
C GLY A 214 -2.26 12.93 -24.49
N SER A 215 -2.90 11.76 -24.58
CA SER A 215 -4.34 11.56 -24.42
C SER A 215 -4.65 10.85 -23.09
N ASP A 216 -5.92 10.51 -22.84
CA ASP A 216 -6.31 9.73 -21.66
C ASP A 216 -5.84 8.26 -21.71
N THR A 217 -5.33 7.81 -22.87
CA THR A 217 -4.93 6.42 -23.11
C THR A 217 -3.54 6.27 -23.73
N ASP A 218 -2.93 7.35 -24.19
CA ASP A 218 -1.63 7.34 -24.83
C ASP A 218 -0.74 8.44 -24.23
N ARG A 219 0.35 8.02 -23.58
CA ARG A 219 1.34 8.90 -22.96
C ARG A 219 2.27 9.57 -23.99
N ASP A 220 2.36 9.03 -25.20
CA ASP A 220 3.29 9.46 -26.25
C ASP A 220 2.61 10.35 -27.30
N ALA A 221 1.30 10.51 -27.23
CA ALA A 221 0.56 11.48 -28.02
C ALA A 221 1.05 12.93 -27.74
N PRO A 222 0.88 13.85 -28.72
CA PRO A 222 1.38 15.21 -28.59
C PRO A 222 0.70 15.99 -27.46
N CYS A 223 1.30 17.12 -27.10
CA CYS A 223 0.68 18.06 -26.17
C CYS A 223 -0.60 18.67 -26.74
N ALA A 224 -1.57 18.95 -25.85
CA ALA A 224 -2.79 19.66 -26.23
C ALA A 224 -2.40 20.98 -26.93
N PRO A 225 -2.94 21.26 -28.13
CA PRO A 225 -2.61 22.49 -28.85
C PRO A 225 -3.04 23.71 -28.04
N ASP A 226 -4.18 23.60 -27.37
CA ASP A 226 -4.68 24.59 -26.44
C ASP A 226 -4.31 24.22 -24.99
N ARG A 227 -3.46 25.04 -24.36
CA ARG A 227 -2.97 24.85 -23.00
C ARG A 227 -2.60 26.17 -22.33
N ILE A 228 -2.82 26.25 -21.03
CA ILE A 228 -2.53 27.43 -20.21
C ILE A 228 -2.25 27.03 -18.76
N GLU A 229 -1.55 27.88 -18.02
CA GLU A 229 -1.47 27.80 -16.56
C GLU A 229 -1.86 29.14 -15.92
N VAL A 230 -2.50 29.05 -14.75
CA VAL A 230 -2.93 30.18 -13.93
C VAL A 230 -2.30 30.00 -12.55
N ALA A 231 -1.42 30.94 -12.18
CA ALA A 231 -0.85 30.98 -10.85
C ALA A 231 -1.79 31.72 -9.91
N VAL A 232 -2.05 31.13 -8.75
CA VAL A 232 -2.89 31.67 -7.69
C VAL A 232 -2.02 31.83 -6.43
N ARG A 233 -2.04 33.03 -5.86
CA ARG A 233 -1.33 33.39 -4.62
C ARG A 233 -2.30 34.15 -3.73
N ASP A 234 -2.36 33.81 -2.44
CA ASP A 234 -3.21 34.48 -1.45
C ASP A 234 -4.69 34.61 -1.87
N GLY A 235 -5.24 33.60 -2.55
CA GLY A 235 -6.64 33.56 -2.99
C GLY A 235 -6.96 34.45 -4.19
N ALA A 236 -5.95 34.94 -4.92
CA ALA A 236 -6.13 35.71 -6.14
C ALA A 236 -5.23 35.22 -7.27
N VAL A 237 -5.68 35.41 -8.51
CA VAL A 237 -4.88 35.13 -9.70
C VAL A 237 -3.69 36.09 -9.72
N ALA A 238 -2.49 35.54 -9.64
CA ALA A 238 -1.26 36.30 -9.76
C ALA A 238 -0.89 36.50 -11.23
N GLU A 239 -0.95 35.42 -12.03
CA GLU A 239 -0.50 35.40 -13.42
C GLU A 239 -1.28 34.38 -14.24
N VAL A 240 -1.44 34.69 -15.53
CA VAL A 240 -2.01 33.79 -16.55
C VAL A 240 -1.02 33.70 -17.69
N ARG A 241 -0.53 32.50 -18.01
CA ARG A 241 0.62 32.32 -18.90
C ARG A 241 0.63 30.94 -19.58
N PRO A 242 1.45 30.75 -20.62
CA PRO A 242 1.73 29.40 -21.14
C PRO A 242 2.33 28.50 -20.05
N PRO A 243 2.07 27.17 -20.08
CA PRO A 243 2.60 26.24 -19.09
C PRO A 243 4.13 26.26 -19.01
N GLY A 244 4.67 26.35 -17.79
CA GLY A 244 6.11 26.33 -17.53
C GLY A 244 6.68 24.93 -17.33
N THR A 245 7.98 24.85 -17.08
CA THR A 245 8.71 23.57 -16.92
C THR A 245 9.32 23.37 -15.51
N GLY A 246 9.07 24.30 -14.58
CA GLY A 246 9.73 24.35 -13.28
C GLY A 246 8.87 23.92 -12.08
N PRO A 247 9.41 24.04 -10.86
CA PRO A 247 8.65 23.82 -9.63
C PRO A 247 7.54 24.85 -9.44
N VAL A 248 6.61 24.51 -8.56
CA VAL A 248 5.66 25.47 -7.96
C VAL A 248 6.31 26.08 -6.73
N ALA A 249 6.26 27.41 -6.60
CA ALA A 249 6.85 28.11 -5.46
C ALA A 249 6.01 27.94 -4.18
N ASP A 250 6.64 28.06 -3.01
CA ASP A 250 5.92 28.09 -1.74
C ASP A 250 4.88 29.22 -1.71
N GLY A 251 3.69 28.91 -1.18
CA GLY A 251 2.55 29.85 -1.16
C GLY A 251 1.84 30.04 -2.51
N GLU A 252 2.31 29.38 -3.57
CA GLU A 252 1.66 29.38 -4.88
C GLU A 252 0.92 28.05 -5.14
N GLN A 253 -0.22 28.16 -5.82
CA GLN A 253 -0.91 27.04 -6.45
C GLN A 253 -1.06 27.34 -7.94
N ILE A 254 -0.94 26.33 -8.79
CA ILE A 254 -1.06 26.50 -10.24
C ILE A 254 -2.20 25.62 -10.76
N LEU A 255 -3.18 26.25 -11.39
CA LEU A 255 -4.17 25.57 -12.21
C LEU A 255 -3.60 25.41 -13.62
N VAL A 256 -3.43 24.17 -14.08
CA VAL A 256 -3.02 23.86 -15.44
C VAL A 256 -4.22 23.33 -16.23
N GLY A 257 -4.49 23.89 -17.40
CA GLY A 257 -5.65 23.52 -18.21
C GLY A 257 -5.26 23.15 -19.64
N ARG A 258 -5.98 22.18 -20.20
CA ARG A 258 -5.89 21.80 -21.61
C ARG A 258 -7.27 21.78 -22.26
N ASP A 259 -7.31 22.04 -23.56
CA ASP A 259 -8.53 21.97 -24.36
C ASP A 259 -9.66 22.81 -23.73
N GLU A 260 -10.81 22.24 -23.39
CA GLU A 260 -11.91 22.94 -22.70
C GLU A 260 -11.49 23.55 -21.35
N GLY A 261 -10.62 22.87 -20.60
CA GLY A 261 -10.05 23.37 -19.35
C GLY A 261 -9.17 24.61 -19.57
N ALA A 262 -8.43 24.67 -20.69
CA ALA A 262 -7.66 25.86 -21.04
C ALA A 262 -8.58 27.02 -21.43
N ALA A 263 -9.64 26.75 -22.19
CA ALA A 263 -10.65 27.76 -22.53
C ALA A 263 -11.32 28.35 -21.28
N ALA A 264 -11.64 27.51 -20.29
CA ALA A 264 -12.21 27.97 -19.03
C ALA A 264 -11.24 28.84 -18.21
N LEU A 265 -9.98 28.42 -18.07
CA LEU A 265 -8.97 29.18 -17.33
C LEU A 265 -8.62 30.54 -17.98
N ARG A 266 -8.80 30.70 -19.29
CA ARG A 266 -8.63 32.01 -19.95
C ARG A 266 -9.66 33.06 -19.55
N GLY A 267 -10.75 32.66 -18.92
CA GLY A 267 -11.72 33.60 -18.36
C GLY A 267 -11.18 34.36 -17.14
N LEU A 268 -10.08 33.90 -16.55
CA LEU A 268 -9.45 34.51 -15.40
C LEU A 268 -8.41 35.56 -15.81
N ALA A 269 -8.27 36.62 -15.02
CA ALA A 269 -7.28 37.68 -15.18
C ALA A 269 -6.51 37.94 -13.88
N PRO A 270 -5.25 38.44 -13.96
CA PRO A 270 -4.51 38.86 -12.77
C PRO A 270 -5.31 39.83 -11.89
N GLY A 271 -5.38 39.53 -10.59
CA GLY A 271 -6.16 40.26 -9.60
C GLY A 271 -7.53 39.66 -9.30
N ASP A 272 -8.04 38.74 -10.14
CA ASP A 272 -9.32 38.09 -9.89
C ASP A 272 -9.25 37.23 -8.61
N PRO A 273 -10.23 37.35 -7.69
CA PRO A 273 -10.36 36.42 -6.57
C PRO A 273 -10.72 35.02 -7.08
N VAL A 274 -9.98 34.02 -6.59
CA VAL A 274 -10.23 32.61 -6.88
C VAL A 274 -10.01 31.79 -5.61
N GLU A 275 -11.06 31.10 -5.18
CA GLU A 275 -11.02 30.17 -4.06
C GLU A 275 -10.77 28.75 -4.58
N ILE A 276 -9.68 28.11 -4.13
CA ILE A 276 -9.36 26.72 -4.48
C ILE A 276 -9.64 25.85 -3.27
N GLU A 277 -10.56 24.90 -3.43
CA GLU A 277 -10.83 23.86 -2.46
C GLU A 277 -10.45 22.50 -3.05
N HIS A 278 -9.78 21.66 -2.25
CA HIS A 278 -9.50 20.28 -2.63
C HIS A 278 -9.41 19.36 -1.41
N ARG A 279 -9.97 18.16 -1.53
CA ARG A 279 -9.81 17.08 -0.54
C ARG A 279 -9.88 15.71 -1.18
N MET A 280 -9.28 14.72 -0.51
CA MET A 280 -9.49 13.32 -0.85
C MET A 280 -10.65 12.77 -0.02
N THR A 281 -11.67 12.27 -0.70
CA THR A 281 -12.81 11.61 -0.06
C THR A 281 -12.62 10.10 -0.15
N ALA A 282 -12.63 9.42 0.98
CA ALA A 282 -12.55 7.97 1.06
C ALA A 282 -13.92 7.33 0.87
N ALA A 283 -14.02 6.29 0.04
CA ALA A 283 -15.27 5.56 -0.18
C ALA A 283 -15.80 4.89 1.10
N SER A 284 -14.92 4.52 2.03
CA SER A 284 -15.30 4.04 3.36
C SER A 284 -15.90 5.13 4.29
N GLY A 285 -15.76 6.41 3.95
CA GLY A 285 -16.08 7.54 4.82
C GLY A 285 -15.05 7.78 5.94
N VAL A 286 -13.98 6.99 6.02
CA VAL A 286 -12.92 7.14 7.02
C VAL A 286 -11.68 7.79 6.35
N PRO A 287 -11.32 9.04 6.70
CA PRO A 287 -10.16 9.68 6.10
C PRO A 287 -8.87 8.94 6.47
N PRO A 288 -7.98 8.67 5.51
CA PRO A 288 -6.70 8.04 5.79
C PRO A 288 -5.71 9.04 6.38
N ARG A 289 -4.92 8.57 7.35
CA ARG A 289 -3.67 9.25 7.74
C ARG A 289 -2.57 8.98 6.73
N THR A 290 -2.51 7.75 6.23
CA THR A 290 -1.52 7.27 5.27
C THR A 290 -2.25 6.51 4.17
N ALA A 291 -1.93 6.78 2.90
CA ALA A 291 -2.43 5.99 1.78
C ALA A 291 -1.40 5.92 0.65
N VAL A 292 -1.38 4.77 -0.03
CA VAL A 292 -0.58 4.52 -1.23
C VAL A 292 -1.45 3.84 -2.29
N GLY A 293 -1.33 4.28 -3.55
CA GLY A 293 -2.00 3.67 -4.69
C GLY A 293 -1.64 2.18 -4.84
N GLY A 294 -2.63 1.37 -5.20
CA GLY A 294 -2.46 -0.08 -5.38
C GLY A 294 -3.62 -0.69 -6.17
N SER A 295 -3.47 -1.94 -6.59
CA SER A 295 -4.51 -2.66 -7.35
C SER A 295 -5.01 -3.86 -6.53
N PRO A 296 -6.28 -3.90 -6.11
CA PRO A 296 -6.77 -4.97 -5.23
C PRO A 296 -6.75 -6.34 -5.91
N VAL A 297 -5.94 -7.27 -5.38
CA VAL A 297 -5.78 -8.64 -5.92
C VAL A 297 -6.41 -9.71 -5.02
N LEU A 298 -6.73 -9.37 -3.77
CA LEU A 298 -7.36 -10.27 -2.81
C LEU A 298 -8.50 -9.52 -2.11
N ARG A 299 -9.69 -10.09 -2.06
CA ARG A 299 -10.86 -9.53 -1.36
C ARG A 299 -11.62 -10.64 -0.66
N ASP A 300 -12.03 -10.40 0.59
CA ASP A 300 -12.87 -11.30 1.38
C ASP A 300 -12.33 -12.75 1.45
N GLY A 301 -11.00 -12.88 1.52
CA GLY A 301 -10.30 -14.17 1.59
C GLY A 301 -10.12 -14.89 0.26
N ALA A 302 -10.58 -14.31 -0.86
CA ALA A 302 -10.52 -14.90 -2.19
C ALA A 302 -9.71 -14.03 -3.17
N PRO A 303 -8.88 -14.64 -4.04
CA PRO A 303 -8.27 -13.92 -5.16
C PRO A 303 -9.33 -13.29 -6.06
N VAL A 304 -9.06 -12.09 -6.56
CA VAL A 304 -9.94 -11.44 -7.53
C VAL A 304 -10.06 -12.33 -8.79
N PRO A 305 -11.27 -12.57 -9.32
CA PRO A 305 -11.43 -13.37 -10.52
C PRO A 305 -10.75 -12.74 -11.75
N GLY A 306 -10.10 -13.55 -12.57
CA GLY A 306 -9.50 -13.10 -13.84
C GLY A 306 -8.15 -12.41 -13.70
N LEU A 307 -7.46 -12.53 -12.55
CA LEU A 307 -6.08 -12.08 -12.42
C LEU A 307 -5.17 -12.77 -13.43
N ASP A 308 -4.19 -12.03 -13.94
CA ASP A 308 -3.17 -12.59 -14.82
C ASP A 308 -2.43 -13.75 -14.14
N ALA A 309 -2.37 -14.87 -14.84
CA ALA A 309 -1.74 -16.11 -14.41
C ALA A 309 -0.61 -16.53 -15.36
N ALA A 310 -0.17 -15.64 -16.26
CA ALA A 310 0.83 -15.95 -17.28
C ALA A 310 2.16 -15.21 -17.07
N VAL A 311 2.11 -13.93 -16.68
CA VAL A 311 3.29 -13.07 -16.63
C VAL A 311 3.92 -13.07 -15.25
N ARG A 312 5.09 -13.70 -15.14
CA ARG A 312 5.90 -13.72 -13.91
C ARG A 312 6.81 -12.52 -13.86
N GLU A 313 6.79 -11.81 -12.74
CA GLU A 313 7.66 -10.68 -12.46
C GLU A 313 8.05 -10.68 -10.98
N PRO A 314 9.11 -9.96 -10.58
CA PRO A 314 9.26 -9.52 -9.20
C PRO A 314 8.02 -8.70 -8.80
N ARG A 315 7.49 -8.93 -7.60
CA ARG A 315 6.27 -8.27 -7.14
C ARG A 315 6.45 -7.70 -5.75
N SER A 316 5.78 -6.58 -5.51
CA SER A 316 5.49 -6.08 -4.17
C SER A 316 4.00 -6.05 -3.96
N ALA A 317 3.57 -6.43 -2.76
CA ALA A 317 2.17 -6.49 -2.41
C ALA A 317 1.98 -6.20 -0.92
N ALA A 318 0.77 -5.81 -0.56
CA ALA A 318 0.39 -5.62 0.82
C ALA A 318 -0.96 -6.26 1.11
N GLY A 319 -1.16 -6.71 2.33
CA GLY A 319 -2.37 -7.42 2.74
C GLY A 319 -2.81 -7.06 4.15
N ILE A 320 -4.03 -7.47 4.49
CA ILE A 320 -4.64 -7.22 5.78
C ILE A 320 -5.20 -8.53 6.29
N THR A 321 -4.81 -8.96 7.50
CA THR A 321 -5.36 -10.18 8.13
C THR A 321 -6.76 -9.93 8.67
N ALA A 322 -7.50 -11.01 8.98
CA ALA A 322 -8.81 -10.90 9.61
C ALA A 322 -8.78 -10.16 10.96
N GLU A 323 -7.64 -10.21 11.67
CA GLU A 323 -7.43 -9.51 12.94
C GLU A 323 -6.96 -8.05 12.76
N GLY A 324 -6.87 -7.55 11.53
CA GLY A 324 -6.45 -6.18 11.21
C GLY A 324 -4.94 -5.94 11.25
N ARG A 325 -4.11 -6.99 11.15
CA ARG A 325 -2.65 -6.83 11.01
C ARG A 325 -2.29 -6.52 9.57
N LEU A 326 -1.29 -5.66 9.38
CA LEU A 326 -0.74 -5.34 8.07
C LEU A 326 0.29 -6.39 7.67
N ILE A 327 0.26 -6.79 6.40
CA ILE A 327 1.25 -7.64 5.74
C ILE A 327 1.90 -6.81 4.63
N LEU A 328 3.23 -6.82 4.57
CA LEU A 328 4.02 -6.39 3.42
C LEU A 328 4.70 -7.63 2.84
N LEU A 329 4.70 -7.76 1.51
CA LEU A 329 5.21 -8.92 0.81
C LEU A 329 6.05 -8.49 -0.38
N THR A 330 7.23 -9.08 -0.54
CA THR A 330 7.97 -9.10 -1.80
C THR A 330 8.08 -10.52 -2.32
N ALA A 331 8.15 -10.64 -3.64
CA ALA A 331 8.59 -11.85 -4.32
C ALA A 331 9.69 -11.47 -5.30
N ASP A 332 10.86 -12.05 -5.13
CA ASP A 332 12.00 -11.80 -6.02
C ASP A 332 11.75 -12.45 -7.39
N GLY A 333 12.42 -11.96 -8.43
CA GLY A 333 12.20 -12.46 -9.79
C GLY A 333 13.32 -12.09 -10.75
N ARG A 334 13.24 -12.63 -11.97
CA ARG A 334 14.22 -12.45 -13.07
C ARG A 334 15.59 -13.07 -12.78
N GLU A 335 15.65 -14.04 -11.87
CA GLU A 335 16.85 -14.80 -11.55
C GLU A 335 16.59 -16.30 -11.65
N SER A 336 17.64 -17.10 -11.83
CA SER A 336 17.51 -18.56 -11.85
C SER A 336 17.12 -19.13 -10.48
N THR A 337 17.45 -18.41 -9.41
CA THR A 337 17.16 -18.73 -8.02
C THR A 337 15.77 -18.29 -7.58
N SER A 338 15.18 -17.28 -8.25
CA SER A 338 13.81 -16.81 -8.06
C SER A 338 13.19 -16.32 -9.39
N VAL A 339 12.17 -17.02 -9.88
CA VAL A 339 11.58 -16.76 -11.22
C VAL A 339 10.49 -15.68 -11.22
N GLY A 340 10.11 -15.15 -10.06
CA GLY A 340 8.99 -14.24 -9.91
C GLY A 340 7.63 -14.94 -9.89
N ILE A 341 6.57 -14.15 -9.69
CA ILE A 341 5.20 -14.64 -9.59
C ILE A 341 4.24 -13.82 -10.45
N THR A 342 3.16 -14.49 -10.84
CA THR A 342 2.00 -13.89 -11.52
C THR A 342 1.14 -13.09 -10.54
N LEU A 343 0.19 -12.30 -11.04
CA LEU A 343 -0.76 -11.61 -10.17
C LEU A 343 -1.66 -12.59 -9.42
N ALA A 344 -2.08 -13.68 -10.08
CA ALA A 344 -2.86 -14.74 -9.44
C ALA A 344 -2.08 -15.41 -8.29
N GLU A 345 -0.79 -15.70 -8.50
CA GLU A 345 0.07 -16.24 -7.45
C GLU A 345 0.35 -15.20 -6.34
N THR A 346 0.43 -13.91 -6.66
CA THR A 346 0.56 -12.83 -5.67
C THR A 346 -0.61 -12.83 -4.69
N ALA A 347 -1.83 -12.92 -5.20
CA ALA A 347 -3.03 -13.03 -4.35
C ALA A 347 -2.99 -14.28 -3.47
N GLU A 348 -2.55 -15.42 -4.02
CA GLU A 348 -2.41 -16.67 -3.28
C GLU A 348 -1.33 -16.59 -2.19
N GLN A 349 -0.18 -15.94 -2.44
CA GLN A 349 0.86 -15.75 -1.43
C GLN A 349 0.39 -14.83 -0.30
N LEU A 350 -0.33 -13.74 -0.60
CA LEU A 350 -0.97 -12.92 0.42
C LEU A 350 -1.93 -13.75 1.28
N ARG A 351 -2.77 -14.58 0.65
CA ARG A 351 -3.70 -15.47 1.35
C ARG A 351 -2.98 -16.47 2.25
N ARG A 352 -1.89 -17.09 1.77
CA ARG A 352 -1.03 -17.99 2.56
C ARG A 352 -0.36 -17.28 3.73
N ALA A 353 0.02 -16.01 3.54
CA ALA A 353 0.55 -15.16 4.61
C ALA A 353 -0.51 -14.74 5.64
N GLY A 354 -1.79 -15.08 5.42
CA GLY A 354 -2.90 -14.83 6.34
C GLY A 354 -3.75 -13.60 6.00
N ALA A 355 -3.54 -12.99 4.83
CA ALA A 355 -4.36 -11.87 4.38
C ALA A 355 -5.76 -12.33 3.96
N VAL A 356 -6.76 -11.48 4.22
CA VAL A 356 -8.13 -11.59 3.68
C VAL A 356 -8.43 -10.49 2.65
N HIS A 357 -7.71 -9.37 2.73
CA HIS A 357 -7.70 -8.35 1.67
C HIS A 357 -6.25 -8.08 1.26
N GLY A 358 -6.04 -7.62 0.03
CA GLY A 358 -4.71 -7.19 -0.38
C GLY A 358 -4.64 -6.55 -1.75
N VAL A 359 -3.57 -5.79 -1.94
CA VAL A 359 -3.26 -5.01 -3.14
C VAL A 359 -1.91 -5.41 -3.69
N ASN A 360 -1.82 -5.41 -5.02
CA ASN A 360 -0.56 -5.38 -5.73
C ASN A 360 -0.06 -3.92 -5.81
N LEU A 361 1.23 -3.73 -5.57
CA LEU A 361 1.95 -2.47 -5.66
C LEU A 361 2.90 -2.49 -6.87
N ASP A 362 3.72 -1.44 -7.04
CA ASP A 362 4.72 -1.45 -8.11
C ASP A 362 5.71 -2.61 -7.93
N GLY A 363 6.13 -3.21 -9.02
CA GLY A 363 6.94 -4.43 -9.03
C GLY A 363 8.19 -4.29 -9.90
N GLY A 364 8.66 -5.42 -10.43
CA GLY A 364 9.89 -5.45 -11.24
C GLY A 364 11.07 -4.90 -10.44
N GLY A 365 11.91 -4.08 -11.09
CA GLY A 365 13.07 -3.47 -10.45
C GLY A 365 12.76 -2.53 -9.28
N SER A 366 11.49 -2.13 -9.10
CA SER A 366 11.07 -1.34 -7.93
C SER A 366 10.90 -2.20 -6.67
N SER A 367 10.79 -3.54 -6.80
CA SER A 367 10.49 -4.43 -5.68
C SER A 367 11.64 -4.44 -4.67
N THR A 368 11.44 -3.81 -3.53
CA THR A 368 12.46 -3.72 -2.49
C THR A 368 11.80 -3.62 -1.12
N MET A 369 12.19 -4.51 -0.22
CA MET A 369 11.79 -4.52 1.19
C MET A 369 12.99 -4.20 2.07
N VAL A 370 12.78 -3.28 3.01
CA VAL A 370 13.71 -2.98 4.09
C VAL A 370 13.12 -3.47 5.39
N PHE A 371 13.92 -4.14 6.21
CA PHE A 371 13.59 -4.49 7.58
C PHE A 371 14.80 -4.25 8.48
N ARG A 372 14.60 -3.48 9.56
CA ARG A 372 15.66 -3.11 10.53
C ARG A 372 16.91 -2.54 9.86
N GLY A 373 16.71 -1.64 8.91
CA GLY A 373 17.79 -0.93 8.21
C GLY A 373 18.55 -1.76 7.17
N GLN A 374 18.09 -2.98 6.84
CA GLN A 374 18.69 -3.83 5.82
C GLN A 374 17.69 -4.09 4.70
N VAL A 375 18.14 -4.09 3.45
CA VAL A 375 17.37 -4.68 2.34
C VAL A 375 17.37 -6.19 2.54
N VAL A 376 16.17 -6.78 2.64
CA VAL A 376 16.04 -8.21 3.02
C VAL A 376 15.74 -9.14 1.84
N ASN A 377 15.18 -8.61 0.76
CA ASN A 377 14.96 -9.37 -0.47
C ASN A 377 16.16 -9.20 -1.43
N ALA A 378 16.12 -9.86 -2.60
CA ALA A 378 17.07 -9.66 -3.70
C ALA A 378 16.44 -8.85 -4.84
N PRO A 379 16.59 -7.51 -4.86
CA PRO A 379 16.05 -6.68 -5.95
C PRO A 379 16.64 -7.08 -7.31
N SER A 380 15.80 -7.12 -8.34
CA SER A 380 16.19 -7.59 -9.68
C SER A 380 17.12 -6.62 -10.46
N GLU A 381 17.58 -5.55 -9.83
CA GLU A 381 18.46 -4.53 -10.42
C GLU A 381 19.58 -4.20 -9.43
N ASP A 382 20.84 -4.31 -9.88
CA ASP A 382 22.04 -4.14 -9.03
C ASP A 382 22.09 -2.80 -8.27
N ALA A 383 21.54 -1.74 -8.85
CA ALA A 383 21.59 -0.39 -8.27
C ALA A 383 20.47 -0.08 -7.27
N HIS A 384 19.51 -1.00 -7.06
CA HIS A 384 18.21 -0.76 -6.42
C HIS A 384 17.47 0.45 -7.03
N ARG A 385 16.32 0.22 -7.65
CA ARG A 385 15.62 1.32 -8.33
C ARG A 385 15.19 2.41 -7.34
N ALA A 386 15.52 3.65 -7.66
CA ALA A 386 14.96 4.80 -6.96
C ALA A 386 13.47 4.96 -7.30
N VAL A 387 12.63 5.08 -6.28
CA VAL A 387 11.17 5.19 -6.33
C VAL A 387 10.70 6.49 -5.68
N PRO A 388 9.57 7.08 -6.12
CA PRO A 388 9.08 8.34 -5.56
C PRO A 388 8.44 8.18 -4.17
N ASN A 389 7.90 7.00 -3.88
CA ASN A 389 7.32 6.69 -2.59
C ASN A 389 7.55 5.24 -2.16
N ALA A 390 7.44 5.02 -0.85
CA ALA A 390 7.45 3.72 -0.21
C ALA A 390 6.43 3.72 0.95
N PHE A 391 5.90 2.55 1.30
CA PHE A 391 5.06 2.36 2.46
C PHE A 391 5.91 1.92 3.65
N GLY A 392 5.98 2.75 4.68
CA GLY A 392 6.83 2.57 5.85
C GLY A 392 6.05 2.18 7.11
N ILE A 393 6.73 1.47 8.01
CA ILE A 393 6.29 1.19 9.36
C ILE A 393 7.34 1.76 10.32
N LEU A 394 6.94 2.74 11.11
CA LEU A 394 7.72 3.31 12.21
C LEU A 394 7.51 2.46 13.47
N ALA A 395 8.55 2.33 14.28
CA ALA A 395 8.49 1.69 15.59
C ALA A 395 9.50 2.38 16.54
N PRO A 396 9.33 2.25 17.88
CA PRO A 396 10.20 2.88 18.87
C PRO A 396 11.65 2.38 18.86
#